data_AF-A0A3D3UWF2-F1
#
_entry.id   AF-A0A3D3UWF2-F1
#
_cell.length_a   1.000
_cell.length_b   1.000
_cell.length_c   1.000
_cell.angle_alpha   90.00
_cell.angle_beta   90.00
_cell.angle_gamma   90.00
#
_symmetry.space_group_name_H-M   'P 1'
#
loop_
_entity.id
_entity.type
_entity.pdbx_description
1 polymer ?
#
loop_
_entity_poly.entity_id
_entity_poly.type
_entity_poly.pdbx_seq_one_letter_code
_entity_poly.pdbx_strand_id
1 'polypeptide(L)' 'MSGCDESHQNRSNNKLEIERNKIKVAVLAGGIGSERDVSIQSGRSVTEALHQAGYEVVTS' A
#
# COMPACT_ATOMS: atom_id res chain seq x y z
N MET A 1 42.73 -25.94 4.20
CA MET A 1 42.62 -24.84 3.22
C MET A 1 41.14 -24.50 3.10
N SER A 2 40.84 -23.20 3.06
CA SER A 2 39.56 -22.51 3.33
C SER A 2 38.24 -23.20 2.96
N GLY A 3 37.31 -23.15 3.91
CA GLY A 3 35.88 -23.37 3.67
C GLY A 3 35.32 -22.34 2.70
N CYS A 4 34.48 -22.83 1.79
CA CYS A 4 33.71 -22.03 0.85
C CYS A 4 32.37 -21.73 1.51
N ASP A 5 32.32 -20.76 2.41
CA ASP A 5 31.06 -20.25 2.98
C ASP A 5 30.53 -19.12 2.12
N GLU A 6 29.88 -19.49 1.01
CA GLU A 6 29.17 -18.55 0.14
C GLU A 6 27.67 -18.61 0.48
N SER A 7 27.25 -17.75 1.40
CA SER A 7 25.84 -17.59 1.79
C SER A 7 25.57 -16.15 2.22
N HIS A 8 25.42 -15.24 1.26
CA HIS A 8 25.00 -13.87 1.52
C HIS A 8 23.95 -13.39 0.52
N GLN A 9 22.71 -13.89 0.64
CA GLN A 9 21.57 -13.27 -0.04
C GLN A 9 20.30 -13.41 0.80
N ASN A 10 20.17 -12.66 1.91
CA ASN A 10 18.87 -12.48 2.58
C ASN A 10 18.80 -11.19 3.41
N ARG A 11 18.78 -10.00 2.77
CA ARG A 11 18.70 -8.72 3.51
C ARG A 11 17.62 -7.73 3.04
N SER A 12 16.85 -8.03 2.00
CA SER A 12 16.10 -6.97 1.30
C SER A 12 14.58 -6.94 1.54
N ASN A 13 13.99 -7.91 2.23
CA ASN A 13 12.52 -7.98 2.32
C ASN A 13 11.90 -7.05 3.39
N ASN A 14 12.66 -6.62 4.40
CA ASN A 14 12.09 -5.86 5.54
C ASN A 14 12.03 -4.34 5.33
N LYS A 15 12.73 -3.79 4.33
CA LYS A 15 12.81 -2.32 4.17
C LYS A 15 11.52 -1.71 3.63
N LEU A 16 10.80 -2.41 2.75
CA LEU A 16 9.55 -1.92 2.16
C LEU A 16 8.38 -2.00 3.15
N GLU A 17 8.34 -3.02 4.00
CA GLU A 17 7.27 -3.22 4.98
C GLU A 17 7.23 -2.10 6.03
N ILE A 18 8.40 -1.64 6.48
CA ILE A 18 8.52 -0.53 7.45
C ILE A 18 8.16 0.83 6.83
N GLU A 19 8.28 1.00 5.51
CA GLU A 19 7.92 2.25 4.81
C GLU A 19 6.40 2.35 4.58
N ARG A 20 5.71 1.22 4.33
CA ARG A 20 4.25 1.19 4.08
C ARG A 20 3.44 1.75 5.26
N ASN A 21 3.83 1.41 6.48
CA ASN A 21 3.19 1.92 7.71
C ASN A 21 3.45 3.43 7.97
N LYS A 22 4.40 4.06 7.28
CA LYS A 22 4.70 5.50 7.47
C LYS A 22 3.96 6.39 6.49
N ILE A 23 3.47 5.84 5.38
CA ILE A 23 2.81 6.60 4.33
C ILE A 23 1.32 6.61 4.61
N LYS A 24 0.80 7.81 4.93
CA LYS A 24 -0.64 8.07 4.99
C LYS A 24 -1.14 8.38 3.58
N VAL A 25 -2.11 7.61 3.11
CA VAL A 25 -2.69 7.77 1.78
C VAL A 25 -4.12 8.28 1.92
N ALA A 26 -4.45 9.39 1.24
CA ALA A 26 -5.82 9.88 1.19
C ALA A 26 -6.49 9.42 -0.12
N VAL A 27 -7.67 8.80 -0.03
CA VAL A 27 -8.46 8.43 -1.21
C VAL A 27 -9.61 9.42 -1.35
N LEU A 28 -9.56 10.23 -2.41
CA LEU A 28 -10.62 11.19 -2.75
C LEU A 28 -11.57 10.55 -3.73
N ALA A 29 -12.83 10.41 -3.32
CA ALA A 29 -13.87 9.74 -4.09
C ALA A 29 -15.18 10.54 -4.05
N GLY A 30 -15.93 10.53 -5.15
CA GLY A 30 -17.17 11.29 -5.31
C GLY A 30 -17.00 12.49 -6.25
N GLY A 31 -17.46 13.67 -5.81
CA GLY A 31 -17.62 14.85 -6.65
C GLY A 31 -19.10 15.24 -6.84
N ILE A 32 -19.35 16.38 -7.48
CA ILE A 32 -20.71 16.94 -7.68
C ILE A 32 -21.39 16.48 -9.00
N GLY A 33 -20.76 15.56 -9.73
CA GLY A 33 -21.24 15.08 -11.03
C GLY A 33 -22.13 13.85 -10.96
N SER A 34 -22.72 13.49 -12.10
CA SER A 34 -23.59 12.31 -12.29
C SER A 34 -22.87 10.98 -12.02
N GLU A 35 -21.54 10.97 -12.04
CA GLU A 35 -20.70 9.79 -11.79
C GLU A 35 -20.30 9.64 -10.31
N ARG A 36 -20.87 10.46 -9.41
CA ARG A 36 -20.56 10.44 -7.97
C ARG A 36 -20.63 9.03 -7.39
N ASP A 37 -21.68 8.27 -7.67
CA ASP A 37 -21.84 6.91 -7.15
C ASP A 37 -20.76 5.95 -7.67
N VAL A 38 -20.38 6.08 -8.94
CA VAL A 38 -19.31 5.28 -9.56
C VAL A 38 -17.95 5.64 -8.95
N SER A 39 -17.69 6.93 -8.74
CA SER A 39 -16.47 7.42 -8.09
C SER A 39 -16.37 6.94 -6.64
N ILE A 40 -17.48 6.93 -5.89
CA ILE A 40 -17.53 6.40 -4.53
C ILE A 40 -17.27 4.89 -4.50
N GLN A 41 -17.90 4.13 -5.40
CA GLN A 41 -17.73 2.67 -5.46
C GLN A 41 -16.27 2.29 -5.78
N SER A 42 -15.68 2.91 -6.80
CA SER A 42 -14.28 2.69 -7.17
C SER A 42 -13.31 3.15 -6.07
N GLY A 43 -13.57 4.29 -5.43
CA GLY A 43 -12.79 4.78 -4.29
C GLY A 43 -12.79 3.82 -3.09
N ARG A 44 -13.92 3.15 -2.81
CA ARG A 44 -13.99 2.10 -1.79
C ARG A 44 -13.09 0.92 -2.13
N SER A 45 -13.16 0.41 -3.37
CA SER A 45 -12.30 -0.69 -3.80
C SER A 45 -10.81 -0.36 -3.69
N VAL A 46 -10.41 0.86 -4.04
CA VAL A 46 -9.01 1.31 -3.89
C VAL A 46 -8.60 1.40 -2.42
N THR A 47 -9.48 1.95 -1.58
CA THR A 47 -9.25 2.06 -0.13
C THR A 47 -9.02 0.68 0.49
N GLU A 48 -9.86 -0.30 0.14
CA GLU A 48 -9.75 -1.68 0.61
C GLU A 48 -8.43 -2.34 0.17
N ALA A 49 -8.04 -2.16 -1.09
CA ALA A 49 -6.78 -2.70 -1.61
C ALA A 49 -5.55 -2.10 -0.90
N LEU A 50 -5.58 -0.79 -0.63
CA LEU A 50 -4.52 -0.11 0.11
C LEU A 50 -4.45 -0.57 1.57
N HIS A 51 -5.60 -0.79 2.22
CA HIS A 51 -5.66 -1.36 3.56
C HIS A 51 -5.07 -2.78 3.60
N GLN A 52 -5.44 -3.62 2.64
CA GLN A 52 -4.91 -4.99 2.52
C GLN A 52 -3.39 -5.00 2.24
N ALA A 53 -2.89 -3.99 1.55
CA ALA A 53 -1.46 -3.81 1.31
C ALA A 53 -0.70 -3.23 2.53
N GLY A 54 -1.39 -2.92 3.64
CA GLY A 54 -0.80 -2.44 4.89
C GLY A 54 -0.56 -0.94 4.95
N TYR A 55 -1.21 -0.15 4.11
CA TYR A 55 -1.14 1.32 4.18
C TYR A 55 -2.19 1.88 5.15
N GLU A 56 -1.84 2.97 5.83
CA GLU A 56 -2.80 3.77 6.57
C GLU A 56 -3.57 4.67 5.59
N VAL A 57 -4.86 4.38 5.39
CA VAL A 57 -5.70 5.12 4.44
C VAL A 57 -6.69 6.01 5.16
N VAL A 58 -6.79 7.27 4.73
CA VAL A 58 -7.78 8.25 5.20
C VAL A 58 -8.79 8.50 4.09
N THR A 59 -10.07 8.33 4.39
CA THR A 59 -11.19 8.69 3.50
C THR A 59 -11.90 9.93 4.05
N SER A 60 -12.35 10.82 3.17
CA SER A 60 -13.07 12.06 3.51
C SER A 60 -14.34 12.24 2.68
#